data_AF-A0A7V5K3H0-F1
#
_entry.id   AF-A0A7V5K3H0-F1
#
_cell.length_a   1.000
_cell.length_b   1.000
_cell.length_c   1.000
_cell.angle_alpha   90.00
_cell.angle_beta   90.00
_cell.angle_gamma   90.00
#
_symmetry.space_group_name_H-M   'P 1'
#
loop_
_entity.id
_entity.type
_entity.pdbx_description
1 polymer ?
#
loop_
_entity_poly.entity_id
_entity_poly.type
_entity_poly.pdbx_seq_one_letter_code
_entity_poly.pdbx_strand_id
1 'polypeptide(L)'
;MRYLAIFLLILILVSCSHKEEKKESVPKALPKKAEIEDIELKNWTKSLEEKPYKIDIGKLKNPFIAPEVLKSAMEKKEKIPLDLVGILEKRGERIALLQDNNKKGYIVKTGTKIGNIEVLEIGKDYVIIEEEGINI
;
A
#
# COMPACT_ATOMS: atom_id res chain seq x y z
N MET A 1 -111.28 -1.30 -5.23
CA MET A 1 -110.53 -0.11 -4.76
C MET A 1 -109.30 -0.45 -3.91
N ARG A 2 -109.38 -1.32 -2.88
CA ARG A 2 -108.21 -1.70 -2.04
C ARG A 2 -107.07 -2.40 -2.79
N TYR A 3 -107.37 -3.31 -3.70
CA TYR A 3 -106.35 -4.05 -4.46
C TYR A 3 -105.65 -3.22 -5.55
N LEU A 4 -106.30 -2.15 -6.02
CA LEU A 4 -105.76 -1.27 -7.07
C LEU A 4 -104.69 -0.33 -6.50
N ALA A 5 -104.88 0.13 -5.25
CA ALA A 5 -103.88 0.91 -4.52
C ALA A 5 -102.61 0.09 -4.21
N ILE A 6 -102.75 -1.20 -3.89
CA ILE A 6 -101.62 -2.11 -3.61
C ILE A 6 -100.81 -2.35 -4.88
N PHE A 7 -101.47 -2.57 -6.02
CA PHE A 7 -100.79 -2.78 -7.30
C PHE A 7 -100.00 -1.54 -7.75
N LEU A 8 -100.54 -0.35 -7.51
CA LEU A 8 -99.89 0.92 -7.84
C LEU A 8 -98.66 1.18 -6.95
N LEU A 9 -98.70 0.74 -5.70
CA LEU A 9 -97.58 0.85 -4.75
C LEU A 9 -96.43 -0.12 -5.08
N ILE A 10 -96.74 -1.31 -5.62
CA ILE A 10 -95.73 -2.28 -6.10
C ILE A 10 -95.01 -1.75 -7.34
N LEU A 11 -95.72 -1.10 -8.28
CA LEU A 11 -95.12 -0.53 -9.49
C LEU A 11 -94.10 0.58 -9.18
N ILE A 12 -94.36 1.41 -8.17
CA ILE A 12 -93.43 2.48 -7.75
C ILE A 12 -92.15 1.88 -7.14
N LEU A 13 -92.24 0.78 -6.41
CA LEU A 13 -91.08 0.11 -5.80
C LEU A 13 -90.20 -0.61 -6.83
N VAL A 14 -90.78 -1.22 -7.87
CA VAL A 14 -90.02 -1.90 -8.92
C VAL A 14 -89.29 -0.90 -9.85
N SER A 15 -89.85 0.29 -10.04
CA SER A 15 -89.24 1.34 -10.88
C SER A 15 -88.05 2.06 -10.22
N CYS A 16 -87.85 1.89 -8.91
CA CYS A 16 -86.74 2.53 -8.17
C CYS A 16 -85.43 1.72 -8.19
N SER A 17 -85.45 0.47 -8.66
CA SER A 17 -84.31 -0.46 -8.55
C SER A 17 -83.48 -0.62 -9.83
N HIS A 18 -83.74 0.16 -10.88
CA HIS A 18 -82.93 0.15 -12.10
C HIS A 18 -82.26 1.51 -12.34
N LYS A 19 -81.21 1.77 -11.58
CA LYS A 19 -80.10 2.64 -12.01
C LYS A 19 -78.81 1.83 -11.92
N GLU A 20 -78.44 1.21 -13.03
CA GLU A 20 -77.07 0.78 -13.25
C GLU A 20 -76.23 2.05 -13.50
N GLU A 21 -75.58 2.55 -12.46
CA GLU A 21 -74.54 3.55 -12.61
C GLU A 21 -73.34 2.89 -13.30
N LYS A 22 -73.05 3.41 -14.50
CA LYS A 22 -71.92 3.04 -15.34
C LYS A 22 -70.63 3.08 -14.52
N LYS A 23 -69.87 1.99 -14.53
CA LYS A 23 -68.48 1.97 -14.08
C LYS A 23 -67.71 3.02 -14.90
N GLU A 24 -67.40 4.15 -14.30
CA GLU A 24 -66.43 5.08 -14.85
C GLU A 24 -65.11 4.32 -15.03
N SER A 25 -64.62 4.33 -16.27
CA SER A 25 -63.30 3.81 -16.60
C SER A 25 -62.27 4.59 -15.81
N VAL A 26 -61.53 3.90 -14.94
CA VAL A 26 -60.34 4.41 -14.25
C VAL A 26 -59.44 5.13 -15.28
N PRO A 27 -58.99 6.37 -15.03
CA PRO A 27 -58.09 7.07 -15.94
C PRO A 27 -56.79 6.29 -16.10
N LYS A 28 -56.28 6.27 -17.34
CA LYS A 28 -55.00 5.68 -17.78
C LYS A 28 -53.94 5.77 -16.68
N ALA A 29 -53.33 4.62 -16.36
CA ALA A 29 -52.22 4.51 -15.43
C ALA A 29 -51.19 5.62 -15.65
N LEU A 30 -50.78 6.27 -14.55
CA LEU A 30 -49.70 7.25 -14.52
C LEU A 30 -48.48 6.70 -15.30
N PRO A 31 -47.79 7.53 -16.10
CA PRO A 31 -46.62 7.09 -16.83
C PRO A 31 -45.62 6.49 -15.84
N LYS A 32 -45.06 5.32 -16.22
CA LYS A 32 -44.04 4.59 -15.48
C LYS A 32 -43.05 5.60 -14.89
N LYS A 33 -42.93 5.60 -13.55
CA LYS A 33 -42.05 6.48 -12.77
C LYS A 33 -40.71 6.59 -13.52
N ALA A 34 -40.38 7.77 -14.02
CA ALA A 34 -39.09 8.00 -14.64
C ALA A 34 -38.03 7.70 -13.58
N GLU A 35 -37.25 6.66 -13.80
CA GLU A 35 -36.15 6.29 -12.93
C GLU A 35 -35.04 7.31 -13.19
N ILE A 36 -34.93 8.31 -12.31
CA ILE A 36 -33.89 9.32 -12.39
C ILE A 36 -32.59 8.62 -11.97
N GLU A 37 -31.72 8.31 -12.93
CA GLU A 37 -30.38 7.80 -12.64
C GLU A 37 -29.50 8.97 -12.24
N ASP A 38 -29.12 9.01 -10.96
CA ASP A 38 -28.17 10.00 -10.43
C ASP A 38 -26.74 9.56 -10.75
N ILE A 39 -26.25 10.07 -11.89
CA ILE A 39 -24.91 9.79 -12.40
C ILE A 39 -23.84 10.27 -11.41
N GLU A 40 -24.09 11.38 -10.70
CA GLU A 40 -23.15 11.87 -9.71
C GLU A 40 -23.04 10.87 -8.56
N LEU A 41 -24.16 10.46 -7.97
CA LEU A 41 -24.16 9.49 -6.87
C LEU A 41 -23.43 8.18 -7.23
N LYS A 42 -23.61 7.72 -8.47
CA LYS A 42 -22.89 6.56 -9.01
C LYS A 42 -21.37 6.78 -9.06
N ASN A 43 -20.93 7.97 -9.48
CA ASN A 43 -19.52 8.34 -9.52
C ASN A 43 -18.92 8.46 -8.11
N TRP A 44 -19.63 9.10 -7.17
CA TRP A 44 -19.21 9.19 -5.77
C TRP A 44 -19.04 7.81 -5.14
N THR A 45 -19.99 6.90 -5.37
CA THR A 45 -19.93 5.52 -4.86
C THR A 45 -18.69 4.81 -5.39
N LYS A 46 -18.41 4.94 -6.68
CA LYS A 46 -17.21 4.36 -7.32
C LYS A 46 -15.91 4.90 -6.73
N SER A 47 -15.82 6.22 -6.50
CA SER A 47 -14.62 6.83 -5.90
C SER A 47 -14.41 6.43 -4.44
N LEU A 48 -15.46 6.13 -3.69
CA LEU A 48 -15.37 5.64 -2.31
C LEU A 48 -14.96 4.17 -2.22
N GLU A 49 -15.25 3.38 -3.26
CA GLU A 49 -14.80 1.98 -3.37
C GLU A 49 -13.32 1.86 -3.77
N GLU A 50 -12.74 2.90 -4.37
CA GLU A 50 -11.32 2.93 -4.71
C GLU A 50 -10.46 2.91 -3.45
N LYS A 51 -9.45 2.04 -3.43
CA LYS A 51 -8.54 1.94 -2.28
C LYS A 51 -7.78 3.25 -2.11
N PRO A 52 -7.63 3.75 -0.87
CA PRO A 52 -6.87 4.96 -0.62
C PRO A 52 -5.43 4.78 -1.13
N TYR A 53 -4.96 5.76 -1.89
CA TYR A 53 -3.57 5.79 -2.34
C TYR A 53 -2.65 5.82 -1.12
N LYS A 54 -1.86 4.76 -0.95
CA LYS A 54 -0.88 4.65 0.13
C LYS A 54 0.52 4.81 -0.45
N ILE A 55 1.21 5.85 -0.02
CA ILE A 55 2.63 6.04 -0.34
C ILE A 55 3.43 5.02 0.46
N ASP A 56 4.24 4.22 -0.23
CA ASP A 56 5.20 3.32 0.39
C ASP A 56 6.44 4.11 0.80
N ILE A 57 6.48 4.52 2.07
CA ILE A 57 7.56 5.33 2.65
C ILE A 57 8.92 4.63 2.49
N GLY A 58 8.94 3.29 2.52
CA GLY A 58 10.18 2.50 2.35
C GLY A 58 10.78 2.55 0.94
N LYS A 59 9.99 2.97 -0.07
CA LYS A 59 10.44 3.11 -1.46
C LYS A 59 10.74 4.56 -1.86
N LEU A 60 10.56 5.52 -0.95
CA LEU A 60 10.88 6.92 -1.23
C LEU A 60 12.40 7.08 -1.33
N LYS A 61 12.86 7.54 -2.50
CA LYS A 61 14.24 7.99 -2.71
C LYS A 61 14.32 9.49 -2.39
N ASN A 62 15.45 9.94 -1.86
CA ASN A 62 15.68 11.36 -1.65
C ASN A 62 15.71 12.08 -3.02
N PRO A 63 14.77 13.00 -3.31
CA PRO A 63 14.70 13.67 -4.60
C PRO A 63 15.80 14.72 -4.80
N PHE A 64 16.56 15.04 -3.75
CA PHE A 64 17.64 16.02 -3.76
C PHE A 64 19.03 15.41 -3.94
N ILE A 65 19.13 14.08 -4.04
CA ILE A 65 20.41 13.38 -4.27
C ILE A 65 20.55 13.08 -5.76
N ALA A 66 21.69 13.49 -6.34
CA ALA A 66 22.05 13.12 -7.70
C ALA A 66 22.22 11.58 -7.82
N PRO A 67 21.70 10.92 -8.87
CA PRO A 67 21.76 9.47 -9.03
C PRO A 67 23.17 8.88 -8.93
N GLU A 68 24.18 9.59 -9.42
CA GLU A 68 25.60 9.19 -9.37
C GLU A 68 26.15 9.18 -7.93
N VAL A 69 25.75 10.17 -7.12
CA VAL A 69 26.10 10.25 -5.71
C VAL A 69 25.41 9.14 -4.90
N LEU A 70 24.15 8.83 -5.23
CA LEU A 70 23.45 7.69 -4.62
C LEU A 70 24.14 6.37 -4.95
N LYS A 71 24.52 6.17 -6.21
CA LYS A 71 25.17 4.94 -6.68
C LYS A 71 26.52 4.72 -5.98
N SER A 72 27.38 5.74 -5.96
CA SER A 72 28.67 5.67 -5.27
C SER A 72 28.55 5.49 -3.74
N ALA A 73 27.53 6.08 -3.11
CA ALA A 73 27.25 5.87 -1.69
C ALA A 73 26.75 4.44 -1.38
N MET A 74 26.03 3.82 -2.31
CA MET A 74 25.57 2.43 -2.20
C MET A 74 26.68 1.41 -2.47
N GLU A 75 27.59 1.70 -3.41
CA GLU A 75 28.73 0.83 -3.75
C GLU A 75 29.80 0.80 -2.65
N LYS A 76 30.01 1.92 -1.94
CA LYS A 76 30.95 1.98 -0.79
C LYS A 76 30.59 1.08 0.41
N LYS A 77 29.44 0.38 0.38
CA LYS A 77 28.93 -0.42 1.51
C LYS A 77 29.45 -1.85 1.56
N GLU A 78 30.11 -2.38 0.53
CA GLU A 78 30.66 -3.75 0.54
C GLU A 78 32.09 -3.81 1.11
N LYS A 79 32.31 -3.16 2.26
CA LYS A 79 33.58 -3.28 2.98
C LYS A 79 33.58 -4.55 3.81
N ILE A 80 34.68 -5.29 3.85
CA ILE A 80 34.86 -6.39 4.81
C ILE A 80 35.00 -5.75 6.20
N PRO A 81 34.03 -5.89 7.12
CA PRO A 81 34.15 -5.33 8.45
C PRO A 81 35.17 -6.18 9.22
N LEU A 82 36.33 -5.59 9.54
CA LEU A 82 37.37 -6.21 10.35
C LEU A 82 37.43 -5.51 11.71
N ASP A 83 37.21 -6.28 12.77
CA ASP A 83 37.33 -5.82 14.15
C ASP A 83 38.73 -6.13 14.67
N LEU A 84 39.37 -5.14 15.31
CA LEU A 84 40.64 -5.35 16.01
C LEU A 84 40.38 -6.02 17.36
N VAL A 85 40.79 -7.27 17.50
CA VAL A 85 40.63 -8.07 18.73
C VAL A 85 41.80 -7.85 19.70
N GLY A 86 43.00 -7.62 19.17
CA GLY A 86 44.16 -7.37 20.01
C GLY A 86 45.44 -7.22 19.22
N ILE A 87 46.48 -6.75 19.91
CA ILE A 87 47.83 -6.61 19.37
C ILE A 87 48.78 -7.33 20.32
N LEU A 88 49.63 -8.18 19.74
CA LEU A 88 50.68 -8.91 20.42
C LEU A 88 52.01 -8.30 20.03
N GLU A 89 52.84 -7.96 21.01
CA GLU A 89 54.20 -7.50 20.78
C GLU A 89 55.21 -8.55 21.28
N LYS A 90 56.10 -8.99 20.40
CA LYS A 90 57.13 -9.98 20.72
C LYS A 90 58.45 -9.55 20.09
N ARG A 91 59.47 -9.31 20.92
CA ARG A 91 60.83 -8.94 20.48
C ARG A 91 60.84 -7.71 19.56
N GLY A 92 59.98 -6.73 19.81
CA GLY A 92 59.84 -5.51 19.00
C GLY A 92 59.02 -5.68 17.73
N GLU A 93 58.59 -6.89 17.38
CA GLU A 93 57.61 -7.11 16.30
C GLU A 93 56.19 -7.08 16.85
N ARG A 94 55.31 -6.33 16.17
CA ARG A 94 53.87 -6.33 16.47
C ARG A 94 53.10 -7.22 15.51
N ILE A 95 52.11 -7.90 16.06
CA ILE A 95 51.18 -8.78 15.37
C ILE A 95 49.77 -8.37 15.77
N ALA A 96 48.89 -8.14 14.82
CA ALA A 96 47.50 -7.81 15.09
C ALA A 96 46.61 -9.05 14.93
N LEU A 97 45.57 -9.12 15.76
CA LEU A 97 44.50 -10.11 15.70
C LEU A 97 43.26 -9.39 15.19
N LEU A 98 42.81 -9.73 13.99
CA LEU A 98 41.60 -9.18 13.38
C LEU A 98 40.51 -10.24 13.34
N GLN A 99 39.24 -9.85 13.40
CA GLN A 99 38.10 -10.75 13.27
C GLN A 99 37.09 -10.20 12.27
N ASP A 100 36.58 -11.04 11.37
CA ASP A 100 35.49 -10.65 10.47
C ASP A 100 34.10 -10.82 11.12
N ASN A 101 33.06 -10.37 10.42
CA ASN A 101 31.66 -10.56 10.83
C ASN A 101 31.26 -12.04 11.00
N ASN A 102 31.92 -12.96 10.30
CA ASN A 102 31.70 -14.41 10.39
C ASN A 102 32.47 -15.06 11.55
N LYS A 103 33.06 -14.24 12.43
CA LYS A 103 33.88 -14.67 13.58
C LYS A 103 35.17 -15.39 13.22
N LYS A 104 35.60 -15.32 11.96
CA LYS A 104 36.89 -15.83 11.52
C LYS A 104 38.00 -14.89 11.99
N GLY A 105 38.99 -15.45 12.69
CA GLY A 105 40.16 -14.73 13.17
C GLY A 105 41.30 -14.71 12.15
N TYR A 106 42.03 -13.61 12.10
CA TYR A 106 43.20 -13.39 11.26
C TYR A 106 44.35 -12.91 12.13
N ILE A 107 45.53 -13.53 11.96
CA ILE A 107 46.77 -13.12 12.63
C ILE A 107 47.63 -12.46 11.56
N VAL A 108 47.90 -11.16 11.71
CA VAL A 108 48.55 -10.37 10.65
C VAL A 108 49.76 -9.60 11.16
N LYS A 109 50.72 -9.46 10.24
CA LYS A 109 51.87 -8.54 10.35
C LYS A 109 51.75 -7.45 9.30
N THR A 110 52.54 -6.40 9.42
CA THR A 110 52.75 -5.43 8.33
C THR A 110 53.09 -6.16 7.01
N GLY A 111 52.45 -5.75 5.91
CA GLY A 111 52.54 -6.35 4.57
C GLY A 111 51.64 -7.57 4.35
N THR A 112 50.84 -8.00 5.35
CA THR A 112 49.91 -9.11 5.15
C THR A 112 48.71 -8.66 4.32
N LYS A 113 48.33 -9.44 3.30
CA LYS A 113 47.12 -9.22 2.51
C LYS A 113 45.97 -10.13 2.96
N ILE A 114 44.78 -9.57 3.16
CA ILE A 114 43.51 -10.25 3.43
C ILE A 114 42.49 -9.83 2.36
N GLY A 115 42.30 -10.65 1.33
CA GLY A 115 41.45 -10.26 0.19
C GLY A 115 42.03 -9.02 -0.50
N ASN A 116 41.24 -7.94 -0.60
CA ASN A 116 41.65 -6.68 -1.20
C ASN A 116 42.33 -5.72 -0.21
N ILE A 117 42.55 -6.16 1.03
CA ILE A 117 43.07 -5.34 2.12
C ILE A 117 44.55 -5.68 2.35
N GLU A 118 45.41 -4.68 2.43
CA GLU A 118 46.82 -4.79 2.81
C GLU A 118 47.08 -4.08 4.15
N VAL A 119 47.79 -4.76 5.07
CA VAL A 119 48.15 -4.17 6.37
C VAL A 119 49.39 -3.30 6.22
N LEU A 120 49.25 -1.99 6.37
CA LEU A 120 50.34 -1.03 6.26
C LEU A 120 51.10 -0.83 7.57
N GLU A 121 50.39 -0.69 8.69
CA GLU A 121 50.99 -0.37 9.98
C GLU A 121 50.22 -1.00 11.14
N ILE A 122 50.94 -1.43 12.17
CA ILE A 122 50.37 -1.89 13.44
C ILE A 122 50.87 -0.96 14.56
N GLY A 123 49.96 -0.12 15.04
CA GLY A 123 50.17 0.80 16.15
C GLY A 123 50.11 0.10 17.51
N LYS A 124 49.88 0.90 18.55
CA LYS A 124 49.71 0.38 19.92
C LYS A 124 48.29 -0.17 20.15
N ASP A 125 47.30 0.48 19.54
CA ASP A 125 45.87 0.25 19.70
C ASP A 125 45.11 0.39 18.36
N TYR A 126 45.83 0.47 17.25
CA TYR A 126 45.26 0.61 15.91
C TYR A 126 46.01 -0.24 14.88
N VAL A 127 45.34 -0.50 13.76
CA VAL A 127 45.93 -1.08 12.56
C VAL A 127 45.53 -0.21 11.38
N ILE A 128 46.51 0.22 10.59
CA ILE A 128 46.27 0.93 9.33
C ILE A 128 46.25 -0.10 8.22
N ILE A 129 45.18 -0.06 7.43
CA ILE A 129 44.98 -0.93 6.28
C ILE A 129 44.71 -0.09 5.04
N GLU A 130 45.18 -0.57 3.90
CA GLU A 130 44.85 -0.07 2.57
C GLU A 130 43.91 -1.06 1.88
N GLU A 131 42.90 -0.56 1.18
CA GLU A 131 41.97 -1.38 0.42
C GLU A 131 42.09 -1.04 -1.06
N GLU A 132 42.49 -2.00 -1.89
CA GLU A 132 42.52 -1.86 -3.34
C GLU A 132 41.07 -1.88 -3.86
N GLY A 133 40.50 -0.69 -4.09
CA GLY A 133 39.21 -0.53 -4.75
C GLY A 133 39.34 -0.69 -6.27
N ILE A 134 38.45 -1.48 -6.87
CA ILE A 134 38.27 -1.46 -8.33
C ILE A 134 37.51 -0.17 -8.64
N ASN A 135 38.17 0.79 -9.30
CA ASN A 135 37.45 1.90 -9.95
C ASN A 135 36.64 1.27 -11.10
N ILE A 136 35.33 1.16 -10.92
CA ILE A 136 34.38 0.77 -11.98
C ILE A 136 33.65 2.03 -12.44
#